data_AF-A0A8S2P7R4-F1
#
_entry.id   AF-A0A8S2P7R4-F1
#
_cell.length_a   1.000
_cell.length_b   1.000
_cell.length_c   1.000
_cell.angle_alpha   90.00
_cell.angle_beta   90.00
_cell.angle_gamma   90.00
#
_symmetry.space_group_name_H-M   'P 1'
#
loop_
_entity.id
_entity.type
_entity.pdbx_description
1 polymer ?
#
loop_
_entity_poly.entity_id
_entity_poly.type
_entity_poly.pdbx_seq_one_letter_code
_entity_poly.pdbx_strand_id
1 'polypeptide(L)'
;HSPHPDMQLVKLFKSVNDQGTIVTDSEIITYIREHMGPSEKFYIRNIVLSYLEACLINRDPQKKIQEDIAKKRMTVLNAIIEHKLEAEIQAVYAIQNFVNKLEHPPKMAQLLFDMFYDEECVSESAFFEWRQNPDQSETEGHVVVEISTIDFFTWLQHTESELGAGEEEWEN
;
A
#
# COMPACT_ATOMS: atom_id res chain seq x y z
N HIS A 1 -16.36 5.49 12.31
CA HIS A 1 -15.74 4.14 12.27
C HIS A 1 -14.27 4.30 11.92
N SER A 2 -13.42 3.37 12.33
CA SER A 2 -12.00 3.34 11.91
C SER A 2 -11.88 2.49 10.63
N PRO A 3 -10.85 2.69 9.80
CA PRO A 3 -10.64 1.82 8.63
C PRO A 3 -10.38 0.38 9.08
N HIS A 4 -10.94 -0.58 8.34
CA HIS A 4 -10.80 -2.01 8.64
C HIS A 4 -10.88 -2.85 7.36
N PRO A 5 -10.23 -4.03 7.31
CA PRO A 5 -10.35 -4.92 6.17
C PRO A 5 -11.78 -5.45 6.02
N ASP A 6 -12.19 -5.69 4.77
CA ASP A 6 -13.35 -6.51 4.43
C ASP A 6 -12.91 -7.98 4.35
N MET A 7 -13.46 -8.82 5.23
CA MET A 7 -12.99 -10.20 5.35
C MET A 7 -13.35 -11.09 4.16
N GLN A 8 -14.34 -10.72 3.35
CA GLN A 8 -14.65 -11.44 2.13
C GLN A 8 -13.66 -11.06 1.03
N LEU A 9 -13.33 -9.77 0.92
CA LEU A 9 -12.28 -9.28 0.02
C LEU A 9 -10.91 -9.88 0.37
N VAL A 10 -10.56 -10.00 1.66
CA VAL A 10 -9.35 -10.71 2.11
C VAL A 10 -9.30 -12.14 1.55
N LYS A 11 -10.42 -12.87 1.60
CA LYS A 11 -10.48 -14.24 1.05
C LYS A 11 -10.31 -14.24 -0.47
N LEU A 12 -10.91 -13.28 -1.18
CA LEU A 12 -10.78 -13.16 -2.64
C LEU A 12 -9.34 -12.88 -3.07
N PHE A 13 -8.63 -12.03 -2.32
CA PHE A 13 -7.20 -11.80 -2.54
C PHE A 13 -6.35 -13.07 -2.31
N LYS A 14 -6.63 -13.83 -1.23
CA LYS A 14 -5.91 -15.08 -0.90
C LYS A 14 -6.20 -16.23 -1.87
N SER A 15 -7.35 -16.24 -2.52
CA SER A 15 -7.87 -17.47 -3.14
C SER A 15 -7.32 -17.74 -4.54
N VAL A 16 -6.60 -18.84 -4.64
CA VAL A 16 -7.19 -20.06 -5.22
C VAL A 16 -8.14 -20.64 -4.14
N ASN A 17 -9.42 -20.88 -4.41
CA ASN A 17 -10.39 -21.30 -3.36
C ASN A 17 -10.11 -22.74 -2.85
N ASP A 18 -10.86 -23.22 -1.85
CA ASP A 18 -10.79 -24.60 -1.32
C ASP A 18 -11.05 -25.70 -2.39
N GLN A 19 -11.46 -25.30 -3.59
CA GLN A 19 -11.73 -26.16 -4.75
C GLN A 19 -10.62 -26.07 -5.82
N GLY A 20 -9.54 -25.31 -5.59
CA GLY A 20 -8.44 -25.17 -6.55
C GLY A 20 -8.71 -24.20 -7.70
N THR A 21 -9.77 -23.37 -7.63
CA THR A 21 -10.10 -22.39 -8.68
C THR A 21 -9.43 -21.04 -8.41
N ILE A 22 -8.68 -20.52 -9.39
CA ILE A 22 -7.99 -19.23 -9.31
C ILE A 22 -9.01 -18.10 -9.42
N VAL A 23 -9.13 -17.26 -8.38
CA VAL A 23 -9.89 -16.01 -8.50
C VAL A 23 -9.08 -15.04 -9.36
N THR A 24 -9.70 -14.46 -10.37
CA THR A 24 -9.08 -13.48 -11.27
C THR A 24 -9.14 -12.07 -10.69
N ASP A 25 -8.27 -11.18 -11.12
CA ASP A 25 -8.31 -9.77 -10.69
C ASP A 25 -9.62 -9.09 -11.08
N SER A 26 -10.19 -9.46 -12.23
CA SER A 26 -11.50 -8.99 -12.70
C SER A 26 -12.64 -9.35 -11.75
N GLU A 27 -12.62 -10.56 -11.18
CA GLU A 27 -13.62 -10.97 -10.17
C GLU A 27 -13.46 -10.18 -8.86
N ILE A 28 -12.22 -9.89 -8.45
CA ILE A 28 -11.95 -9.08 -7.26
C ILE A 28 -12.44 -7.64 -7.49
N ILE A 29 -12.12 -7.04 -8.64
CA ILE A 29 -12.55 -5.69 -9.00
C ILE A 29 -14.08 -5.61 -9.10
N THR A 30 -14.72 -6.62 -9.69
CA THR A 30 -16.19 -6.72 -9.74
C THR A 30 -16.76 -6.73 -8.33
N TYR A 31 -16.22 -7.57 -7.44
CA TYR A 31 -16.65 -7.61 -6.04
C TYR A 31 -16.55 -6.25 -5.36
N ILE A 32 -15.39 -5.58 -5.48
CA ILE A 32 -15.16 -4.24 -4.92
C ILE A 32 -16.22 -3.25 -5.44
N ARG A 33 -16.50 -3.24 -6.74
CA ARG A 33 -17.48 -2.32 -7.36
C ARG A 33 -18.92 -2.58 -6.93
N GLU A 34 -19.26 -3.83 -6.63
CA GLU A 34 -20.61 -4.22 -6.22
C GLU A 34 -20.87 -4.02 -4.72
N HIS A 35 -19.83 -4.11 -3.88
CA HIS A 35 -19.98 -4.19 -2.42
C HIS A 35 -19.36 -3.01 -1.67
N MET A 36 -18.51 -2.21 -2.32
CA MET A 36 -17.82 -1.08 -1.71
C MET A 36 -18.04 0.19 -2.55
N GLY A 37 -18.28 1.31 -1.87
CA GLY A 37 -18.64 2.57 -2.52
C GLY A 37 -17.47 3.56 -2.53
N PRO A 38 -17.08 4.15 -3.68
CA PRO A 38 -16.04 5.18 -3.73
C PRO A 38 -16.32 6.43 -2.87
N SER A 39 -17.59 6.64 -2.48
CA SER A 39 -18.01 7.70 -1.56
C SER A 39 -17.81 7.37 -0.08
N GLU A 40 -17.48 6.13 0.26
CA GLU A 40 -17.23 5.72 1.64
C GLU A 40 -15.91 6.33 2.14
N LYS A 41 -15.94 6.90 3.35
CA LYS A 41 -14.79 7.63 3.93
C LYS A 41 -13.47 6.87 3.86
N PHE A 42 -13.50 5.54 4.01
CA PHE A 42 -12.31 4.69 4.03
C PHE A 42 -12.26 3.71 2.87
N TYR A 43 -12.89 4.04 1.73
CA TYR A 43 -12.98 3.15 0.57
C TYR A 43 -11.63 2.55 0.17
N ILE A 44 -10.64 3.39 -0.17
CA ILE A 44 -9.30 2.92 -0.55
C ILE A 44 -8.61 2.22 0.63
N ARG A 45 -8.71 2.78 1.84
CA ARG A 45 -8.04 2.18 3.01
C ARG A 45 -8.53 0.79 3.31
N ASN A 46 -9.84 0.55 3.28
CA ASN A 46 -10.42 -0.75 3.55
C ASN A 46 -9.99 -1.77 2.48
N ILE A 47 -9.89 -1.38 1.21
CA ILE A 47 -9.40 -2.24 0.12
C ILE A 47 -7.93 -2.60 0.35
N VAL A 48 -7.07 -1.62 0.59
CA VAL A 48 -5.63 -1.83 0.81
C VAL A 48 -5.39 -2.64 2.08
N LEU A 49 -6.12 -2.38 3.18
CA LEU A 49 -6.06 -3.20 4.39
C LEU A 49 -6.48 -4.65 4.14
N SER A 50 -7.49 -4.87 3.29
CA SER A 50 -7.92 -6.22 2.90
C SER A 50 -6.84 -6.95 2.10
N TYR A 51 -6.16 -6.24 1.21
CA TYR A 51 -5.01 -6.74 0.46
C TYR A 51 -3.83 -7.08 1.40
N LEU A 52 -3.45 -6.18 2.32
CA LEU A 52 -2.33 -6.40 3.25
C LEU A 52 -2.60 -7.57 4.20
N GLU A 53 -3.83 -7.68 4.73
CA GLU A 53 -4.27 -8.82 5.54
C GLU A 53 -4.30 -10.13 4.73
N ALA A 54 -4.53 -10.04 3.41
CA ALA A 54 -4.42 -11.17 2.51
C ALA A 54 -2.98 -11.65 2.32
N CYS A 55 -2.05 -10.71 2.22
CA CYS A 55 -0.64 -11.01 2.03
C CYS A 55 0.04 -11.49 3.33
N LEU A 56 -0.49 -11.19 4.52
CA LEU A 56 0.11 -11.64 5.78
C LEU A 56 0.17 -13.18 5.89
N ILE A 57 1.34 -13.72 6.25
CA ILE A 57 1.50 -15.14 6.59
C ILE A 57 0.87 -15.40 7.96
N ASN A 58 -0.26 -16.10 7.96
CA ASN A 58 -0.95 -16.47 9.18
C ASN A 58 -0.06 -17.33 10.09
N ARG A 59 -0.10 -17.04 11.41
CA ARG A 59 0.64 -17.77 12.47
C ARG A 59 2.17 -17.66 12.41
N ASP A 60 2.71 -16.80 11.55
CA ASP A 60 4.13 -16.46 11.59
C ASP A 60 4.41 -15.44 12.71
N PRO A 61 5.26 -15.77 13.72
CA PRO A 61 5.58 -14.84 14.82
C PRO A 61 6.31 -13.57 14.35
N GLN A 62 7.00 -13.63 13.21
CA GLN A 62 7.73 -12.53 12.59
C GLN A 62 6.85 -11.70 11.65
N LYS A 63 5.56 -12.05 11.49
CA LYS A 63 4.56 -11.28 10.73
C LYS A 63 4.92 -11.04 9.26
N LYS A 64 5.55 -12.01 8.59
CA LYS A 64 6.00 -11.88 7.20
C LYS A 64 4.87 -11.74 6.17
N ILE A 65 5.22 -11.21 5.00
CA ILE A 65 4.35 -11.03 3.83
C ILE A 65 4.57 -12.17 2.81
N GLN A 66 3.49 -12.65 2.19
CA GLN A 66 3.46 -13.57 1.06
C GLN A 66 3.69 -12.79 -0.23
N GLU A 67 4.93 -12.73 -0.70
CA GLU A 67 5.31 -11.98 -1.90
C GLU A 67 4.54 -12.40 -3.17
N ASP A 68 4.23 -13.69 -3.31
CA ASP A 68 3.48 -14.20 -4.48
C ASP A 68 2.08 -13.59 -4.57
N ILE A 69 1.37 -13.47 -3.44
CA ILE A 69 0.05 -12.84 -3.39
C ILE A 69 0.21 -11.34 -3.60
N ALA A 70 1.19 -10.73 -2.93
CA ALA A 70 1.42 -9.30 -2.98
C ALA A 70 1.66 -8.81 -4.41
N LYS A 71 2.62 -9.40 -5.12
CA LYS A 71 2.94 -9.07 -6.51
C LYS A 71 1.78 -9.35 -7.44
N LYS A 72 1.18 -10.55 -7.35
CA LYS A 72 0.05 -10.93 -8.21
C LYS A 72 -1.12 -9.96 -8.11
N ARG A 73 -1.46 -9.50 -6.90
CA ARG A 73 -2.69 -8.74 -6.64
C ARG A 73 -2.48 -7.23 -6.65
N MET A 74 -1.26 -6.75 -6.84
CA MET A 74 -0.97 -5.32 -6.95
C MET A 74 -1.70 -4.68 -8.15
N THR A 75 -1.88 -5.42 -9.24
CA THR A 75 -2.70 -5.05 -10.40
C THR A 75 -4.13 -4.62 -10.03
N VAL A 76 -4.74 -5.25 -9.02
CA VAL A 76 -6.06 -4.86 -8.51
C VAL A 76 -5.98 -3.49 -7.83
N LEU A 77 -4.96 -3.25 -7.01
CA LEU A 77 -4.79 -1.96 -6.35
C LEU A 77 -4.54 -0.84 -7.37
N ASN A 78 -3.68 -1.08 -8.36
CA ASN A 78 -3.44 -0.14 -9.46
C ASN A 78 -4.73 0.19 -10.23
N ALA A 79 -5.58 -0.79 -10.49
CA ALA A 79 -6.87 -0.58 -11.16
C ALA A 79 -7.92 0.19 -10.31
N ILE A 80 -7.74 0.27 -8.99
CA ILE A 80 -8.66 0.98 -8.09
C ILE A 80 -8.13 2.38 -7.74
N ILE A 81 -6.82 2.50 -7.50
CA ILE A 81 -6.16 3.76 -7.13
C ILE A 81 -6.01 4.68 -8.34
N GLU A 82 -5.77 4.12 -9.53
CA GLU A 82 -5.74 4.83 -10.82
C GLU A 82 -4.84 6.08 -10.83
N HIS A 83 -3.69 6.02 -10.15
CA HIS A 83 -2.73 7.13 -10.01
C HIS A 83 -3.32 8.45 -9.51
N LYS A 84 -4.42 8.40 -8.75
CA LYS A 84 -5.01 9.58 -8.13
C LYS A 84 -4.28 9.86 -6.83
N LEU A 85 -3.59 11.00 -6.77
CA LEU A 85 -2.78 11.41 -5.60
C LEU A 85 -3.52 11.20 -4.27
N GLU A 86 -4.77 11.65 -4.16
CA GLU A 86 -5.58 11.47 -2.95
C GLU A 86 -5.79 9.99 -2.58
N ALA A 87 -6.01 9.12 -3.57
CA ALA A 87 -6.17 7.68 -3.36
C ALA A 87 -4.84 7.02 -2.98
N GLU A 88 -3.73 7.42 -3.59
CA GLU A 88 -2.39 6.95 -3.23
C GLU A 88 -2.05 7.31 -1.78
N ILE A 89 -2.34 8.54 -1.35
CA ILE A 89 -2.17 8.98 0.04
C ILE A 89 -3.02 8.10 0.99
N GLN A 90 -4.26 7.77 0.60
CA GLN A 90 -5.07 6.81 1.37
C GLN A 90 -4.43 5.42 1.45
N ALA A 91 -3.74 4.96 0.40
CA ALA A 91 -2.99 3.70 0.45
C ALA A 91 -1.82 3.77 1.45
N VAL A 92 -1.10 4.90 1.52
CA VAL A 92 -0.04 5.10 2.53
C VAL A 92 -0.62 5.08 3.95
N TYR A 93 -1.75 5.75 4.19
CA TYR A 93 -2.45 5.65 5.48
C TYR A 93 -2.86 4.22 5.83
N ALA A 94 -3.30 3.43 4.84
CA ALA A 94 -3.61 2.03 5.06
C ALA A 94 -2.39 1.19 5.48
N ILE A 95 -1.22 1.45 4.88
CA ILE A 95 0.06 0.85 5.30
C ILE A 95 0.38 1.25 6.74
N GLN A 96 0.25 2.55 7.08
CA GLN A 96 0.45 3.04 8.45
C GLN A 96 -0.47 2.31 9.44
N ASN A 97 -1.78 2.22 9.14
CA ASN A 97 -2.75 1.54 9.98
C ASN A 97 -2.41 0.05 10.14
N PHE A 98 -1.98 -0.62 9.07
CA PHE A 98 -1.63 -2.03 9.08
C PHE A 98 -0.38 -2.30 9.93
N VAL A 99 0.69 -1.53 9.74
CA VAL A 99 1.94 -1.67 10.53
C VAL A 99 1.68 -1.39 12.01
N ASN A 100 0.88 -0.37 12.33
CA ASN A 100 0.48 -0.05 13.69
C ASN A 100 -0.32 -1.19 14.34
N LYS A 101 -1.31 -1.76 13.62
CA LYS A 101 -2.09 -2.93 14.07
C LYS A 101 -1.21 -4.14 14.37
N LEU A 102 -0.09 -4.30 13.66
CA LEU A 102 0.86 -5.38 13.88
C LEU A 102 1.91 -5.08 14.95
N GLU A 103 1.79 -3.95 15.67
CA GLU A 103 2.74 -3.49 16.69
C GLU A 103 4.15 -3.27 16.15
N HIS A 104 4.25 -2.72 14.93
CA HIS A 104 5.49 -2.31 14.27
C HIS A 104 6.55 -3.42 14.12
N PRO A 105 6.26 -4.51 13.38
CA PRO A 105 7.26 -5.55 13.13
C PRO A 105 8.50 -4.95 12.44
N PRO A 106 9.73 -5.39 12.80
CA PRO A 106 10.95 -4.84 12.22
C PRO A 106 10.94 -4.90 10.69
N LYS A 107 11.31 -3.80 10.04
CA LYS A 107 11.40 -3.64 8.57
C LYS A 107 10.08 -3.76 7.80
N MET A 108 8.93 -3.93 8.47
CA MET A 108 7.64 -4.09 7.78
C MET A 108 7.25 -2.84 6.99
N ALA A 109 7.34 -1.65 7.60
CA ALA A 109 7.00 -0.41 6.93
C ALA A 109 7.89 -0.14 5.71
N GLN A 110 9.21 -0.29 5.87
CA GLN A 110 10.18 -0.19 4.78
C GLN A 110 9.82 -1.14 3.63
N LEU A 111 9.62 -2.44 3.92
CA LEU A 111 9.24 -3.44 2.92
C LEU A 111 7.96 -3.05 2.15
N LEU A 112 6.95 -2.54 2.85
CA LEU A 112 5.69 -2.14 2.22
C LEU A 112 5.82 -0.86 1.41
N PHE A 113 6.65 0.09 1.84
CA PHE A 113 6.93 1.32 1.07
C PHE A 113 7.68 0.98 -0.22
N ASP A 114 8.75 0.19 -0.13
CA ASP A 114 9.51 -0.31 -1.28
C ASP A 114 8.57 -1.01 -2.28
N MET A 115 7.74 -1.93 -1.80
CA MET A 115 6.81 -2.69 -2.64
C MET A 115 5.75 -1.82 -3.34
N PHE A 116 5.15 -0.87 -2.64
CA PHE A 116 4.12 0.00 -3.24
C PHE A 116 4.71 1.01 -4.22
N TYR A 117 5.97 1.41 -4.01
CA TYR A 117 6.72 2.24 -4.93
C TYR A 117 7.15 1.46 -6.19
N ASP A 118 7.81 0.31 -6.02
CA ASP A 118 8.37 -0.50 -7.11
C ASP A 118 7.29 -1.00 -8.09
N GLU A 119 6.09 -1.25 -7.61
CA GLU A 119 4.95 -1.68 -8.42
C GLU A 119 4.07 -0.52 -8.93
N GLU A 120 4.60 0.70 -8.88
CA GLU A 120 3.99 1.95 -9.37
C GLU A 120 2.61 2.25 -8.76
N CYS A 121 2.34 1.72 -7.57
CA CYS A 121 1.03 1.85 -6.91
C CYS A 121 0.87 3.14 -6.14
N VAL A 122 1.97 3.66 -5.59
CA VAL A 122 2.04 4.92 -4.86
C VAL A 122 3.21 5.72 -5.39
N SER A 123 2.94 6.95 -5.83
CA SER A 123 3.97 7.85 -6.32
C SER A 123 4.84 8.41 -5.19
N GLU A 124 6.03 8.88 -5.55
CA GLU A 124 6.89 9.68 -4.69
C GLU A 124 6.14 10.88 -4.07
N SER A 125 5.33 11.58 -4.87
CA SER A 125 4.53 12.71 -4.41
C SER A 125 3.55 12.32 -3.31
N ALA A 126 2.91 11.16 -3.39
CA ALA A 126 2.01 10.68 -2.35
C ALA A 126 2.74 10.33 -1.04
N PHE A 127 3.93 9.72 -1.11
CA PHE A 127 4.74 9.45 0.08
C PHE A 127 5.19 10.73 0.77
N PHE A 128 5.67 11.73 0.01
CA PHE A 128 6.05 13.01 0.57
C PHE A 128 4.87 13.80 1.12
N GLU A 129 3.73 13.80 0.44
CA GLU A 129 2.52 14.48 0.92
C GLU A 129 2.03 13.88 2.24
N TRP A 130 1.97 12.55 2.34
CA TRP A 130 1.64 11.85 3.58
C TRP A 130 2.58 12.24 4.73
N ARG A 131 3.88 12.37 4.45
CA ARG A 131 4.90 12.70 5.45
C ARG A 131 4.86 14.16 5.89
N GLN A 132 4.71 15.09 4.95
CA GLN A 132 4.84 16.53 5.20
C GLN A 132 3.54 17.17 5.70
N ASN A 133 2.40 16.65 5.25
CA ASN A 133 1.07 17.18 5.54
C ASN A 133 0.17 16.11 6.18
N PRO A 134 0.52 15.56 7.35
CA PRO A 134 -0.26 14.50 7.96
C PRO A 134 -1.65 14.98 8.40
N ASP A 135 -2.67 14.16 8.13
CA ASP A 135 -4.03 14.36 8.60
C ASP A 135 -4.05 14.27 10.13
N GLN A 136 -4.47 15.35 10.78
CA GLN A 136 -4.51 15.46 12.24
C GLN A 136 -5.45 14.43 12.89
N SER A 137 -6.38 13.87 12.12
CA SER A 137 -7.27 12.79 12.57
C SER A 137 -6.69 11.38 12.42
N GLU A 138 -5.51 11.23 11.80
CA GLU A 138 -4.86 9.96 11.45
C GLU A 138 -3.43 9.86 12.00
N THR A 139 -3.26 10.22 13.29
CA THR A 139 -1.94 10.35 13.92
C THR A 139 -1.37 9.03 14.46
N GLU A 140 -2.20 8.00 14.63
CA GLU A 140 -1.79 6.74 15.26
C GLU A 140 -0.79 5.96 14.37
N GLY A 141 0.39 5.67 14.92
CA GLY A 141 1.46 4.96 14.23
C GLY A 141 2.26 5.81 13.22
N HIS A 142 1.84 7.04 12.91
CA HIS A 142 2.48 7.91 11.91
C HIS A 142 3.98 8.09 12.15
N VAL A 143 4.33 8.64 13.32
CA VAL A 143 5.73 8.94 13.68
C VAL A 143 6.61 7.68 13.66
N VAL A 144 6.08 6.55 14.11
CA VAL A 144 6.85 5.29 14.13
C VAL A 144 7.10 4.80 12.72
N VAL A 145 6.08 4.84 11.86
CA VAL A 145 6.20 4.46 10.45
C VAL A 145 7.16 5.38 9.73
N GLU A 146 7.04 6.70 9.89
CA GLU A 146 7.93 7.71 9.30
C GLU A 146 9.40 7.46 9.68
N ILE A 147 9.68 7.26 10.98
CA ILE A 147 11.05 7.00 11.44
C ILE A 147 11.57 5.68 10.87
N SER A 148 10.72 4.66 10.77
CA SER A 148 11.11 3.34 10.27
C SER A 148 11.35 3.29 8.75
N THR A 149 10.99 4.34 8.01
CA THR A 149 11.12 4.46 6.55
C THR A 149 12.06 5.60 6.14
N ILE A 150 12.92 6.09 7.05
CA ILE A 150 13.91 7.13 6.73
C ILE A 150 14.80 6.71 5.55
N ASP A 151 15.27 5.46 5.53
CA ASP A 151 16.14 4.96 4.45
C ASP A 151 15.44 5.02 3.08
N PHE A 152 14.15 4.67 3.00
CA PHE A 152 13.32 4.84 1.81
C PHE A 152 13.31 6.29 1.32
N PHE A 153 13.01 7.24 2.22
CA PHE A 153 12.95 8.66 1.85
C PHE A 153 14.31 9.25 1.49
N THR A 154 15.39 8.82 2.14
CA THR A 154 16.75 9.21 1.75
C THR A 154 17.05 8.72 0.34
N TRP A 155 16.67 7.48 0.01
CA TRP A 155 16.84 6.96 -1.35
C TRP A 155 16.04 7.75 -2.40
N LEU A 156 14.77 8.07 -2.15
CA LEU A 156 13.94 8.89 -3.07
C LEU A 156 14.58 10.25 -3.40
N GLN A 157 15.12 10.93 -2.38
CA GLN A 157 15.81 12.22 -2.56
C GLN A 157 17.07 12.13 -3.41
N HIS A 158 17.76 10.98 -3.38
CA HIS A 158 18.94 10.74 -4.21
C HIS A 158 18.59 10.41 -5.66
N THR A 159 17.46 9.72 -5.91
CA THR A 159 17.00 9.44 -7.28
C THR A 159 16.55 10.70 -8.05
N GLU A 160 16.03 11.73 -7.38
CA GLU A 160 15.77 13.05 -8.01
C GLU A 160 17.07 13.76 -8.43
N SER A 161 18.13 13.64 -7.62
CA SER A 161 19.40 14.35 -7.85
C SER A 161 20.22 13.78 -9.02
N GLU A 162 20.12 12.48 -9.31
CA GLU A 162 20.85 11.84 -10.42
C GLU A 162 20.19 12.04 -11.80
N LEU A 163 18.86 12.24 -11.84
CA LEU A 163 18.13 12.51 -13.09
C LEU A 163 18.26 13.97 -13.56
N GLY A 164 18.46 14.91 -12.62
CA GLY A 164 18.67 16.33 -12.95
C GLY A 164 20.09 16.70 -13.38
N ALA A 165 21.08 15.84 -13.11
CA ALA A 165 22.49 16.11 -13.45
C ALA A 165 22.88 15.66 -14.88
N GLY A 166 22.01 14.91 -15.57
CA GLY A 166 22.28 14.37 -16.91
C GLY A 166 21.87 15.30 -18.08
N GLU A 167 21.14 16.39 -17.82
CA GLU A 167 20.64 17.29 -18.88
C GLU A 167 21.51 18.55 -19.10
N GLU A 168 22.47 18.85 -18.22
CA GLU A 168 23.30 20.08 -18.33
C GLU A 168 24.62 19.92 -19.13
N GLU A 169 24.94 18.75 -19.72
CA GLU A 169 26.24 18.52 -20.39
C GLU A 169 26.27 18.69 -21.92
N TRP A 170 25.21 19.17 -22.59
CA TRP A 170 25.20 19.28 -24.07
C TRP A 170 24.97 20.67 -24.68
N GLU A 171 25.03 21.76 -23.89
CA GLU A 171 25.00 23.13 -24.44
C GLU A 171 26.29 23.91 -24.11
N ASN A 172 27.42 23.49 -24.70
CA ASN A 172 28.63 24.30 -24.84
C ASN A 172 29.10 24.34 -26.29
#